data_AF-A0A7V9ZRE0-F1
#
_entry.id   AF-A0A7V9ZRE0-F1
#
_cell.length_a   1.000
_cell.length_b   1.000
_cell.length_c   1.000
_cell.angle_alpha   90.00
_cell.angle_beta   90.00
_cell.angle_gamma   90.00
#
_symmetry.space_group_name_H-M   'P 1'
#
loop_
_entity.id
_entity.type
_entity.pdbx_description
1 polymer ?
#
loop_
_entity_poly.entity_id
_entity_poly.type
_entity_poly.pdbx_seq_one_letter_code
_entity_poly.pdbx_strand_id
1 'polypeptide(L)' 'MGLPTMVGTETIDGQECEHYHFEVTGESMFKGVYDAYLSKASGEFIRLDTKDGLNKFSLKLSQLNAPVTIEQPN' A
#
# COMPACT_ATOMS: atom_id res chain seq x y z
N MET A 1 2.05 -21.12 1.86
CA MET A 1 1.72 -19.69 1.71
C MET A 1 2.37 -18.95 2.85
N GLY A 2 3.16 -17.92 2.59
CA GLY A 2 3.66 -17.03 3.64
C GLY A 2 2.53 -16.11 4.09
N LEU A 3 2.26 -16.05 5.40
CA LEU A 3 1.32 -15.06 5.95
C LEU A 3 1.99 -13.69 6.00
N PRO A 4 1.24 -12.57 5.88
CA PRO A 4 1.79 -11.25 6.06
C PRO A 4 2.46 -11.11 7.44
N THR A 5 3.66 -10.55 7.47
CA THR A 5 4.44 -10.34 8.69
C THR A 5 4.50 -8.86 9.01
N MET A 6 4.07 -8.47 10.22
CA MET A 6 4.22 -7.09 10.68
C MET A 6 5.70 -6.81 10.97
N VAL A 7 6.26 -5.81 10.28
CA VAL A 7 7.66 -5.43 10.37
C VAL A 7 7.87 -4.33 11.40
N GLY A 8 6.87 -3.45 11.57
CA GLY A 8 6.91 -2.38 12.55
C GLY A 8 5.85 -1.32 12.29
N THR A 9 6.14 -0.11 12.73
CA THR A 9 5.27 1.05 12.57
C THR A 9 6.03 2.20 11.93
N GLU A 10 5.41 2.90 10.99
CA GLU A 10 5.98 4.05 10.29
C GLU A 10 4.98 5.22 10.27
N THR A 11 5.47 6.46 10.26
CA THR A 11 4.61 7.64 10.11
C THR A 11 4.60 8.07 8.64
N ILE A 12 3.43 8.07 8.02
CA ILE A 12 3.22 8.48 6.62
C ILE A 12 2.25 9.65 6.62
N ASP A 13 2.66 10.80 6.04
CA ASP A 13 1.86 12.04 6.00
C ASP A 13 1.28 12.46 7.37
N GLY A 14 2.01 12.18 8.46
CA GLY A 14 1.59 12.49 9.84
C GLY A 14 0.67 11.44 10.48
N GLN A 15 0.35 10.35 9.79
CA GLN A 15 -0.45 9.23 10.30
C GLN A 15 0.43 8.04 10.67
N GLU A 16 0.25 7.50 11.87
CA GLU A 16 0.90 6.23 12.25
C GLU A 16 0.28 5.06 11.49
N CYS A 17 1.13 4.26 10.86
CA CYS A 17 0.75 3.09 10.08
C CYS A 17 1.49 1.84 10.56
N GLU A 18 0.82 0.69 10.53
CA GLU A 18 1.42 -0.63 10.66
C GLU A 18 1.99 -1.05 9.31
N HIS A 19 3.27 -1.43 9.31
CA HIS A 19 3.99 -1.88 8.13
C HIS A 19 3.99 -3.40 8.10
N TYR A 20 3.45 -3.98 7.03
CA TYR A 20 3.40 -5.40 6.75
C TYR A 20 4.22 -5.75 5.52
N HIS A 21 4.97 -6.83 5.62
CA HIS A 21 5.73 -7.41 4.53
C HIS A 21 5.14 -8.77 4.14
N PHE A 22 4.95 -9.01 2.84
CA PHE A 22 4.44 -10.28 2.33
C PHE A 22 4.87 -10.53 0.89
N GLU A 23 4.81 -11.81 0.50
CA GLU A 23 5.08 -12.24 -0.86
C GLU A 23 3.79 -12.80 -1.49
N VAL A 24 3.39 -12.25 -2.62
CA VAL A 24 2.34 -12.81 -3.46
C VAL A 24 2.99 -13.82 -4.39
N THR A 25 2.65 -15.10 -4.20
CA THR A 25 3.17 -16.22 -4.99
C THR A 25 2.10 -16.75 -5.95
N GLY A 26 2.51 -17.42 -7.03
CA GLY A 26 1.62 -18.03 -8.04
C GLY A 26 1.70 -17.40 -9.43
N GLU A 27 0.89 -17.90 -10.36
CA GLU A 27 0.77 -17.37 -11.73
C GLU A 27 -0.16 -16.15 -11.75
N SER A 28 0.28 -15.07 -11.11
CA SER A 28 -0.38 -13.77 -11.16
C SER A 28 0.57 -12.76 -11.80
N MET A 29 0.02 -11.79 -12.55
CA MET A 29 0.79 -10.63 -12.99
C MET A 29 1.25 -9.74 -11.81
N PHE A 30 0.68 -9.95 -10.63
CA PHE A 30 1.01 -9.27 -9.37
C PHE A 30 1.83 -10.17 -8.43
N LYS A 31 2.49 -11.21 -8.94
CA LYS A 31 3.44 -11.96 -8.13
C LYS A 31 4.62 -11.06 -7.75
N GLY A 32 5.12 -11.19 -6.53
CA GLY A 32 6.23 -10.38 -6.06
C GLY A 32 6.22 -10.14 -4.56
N VAL A 33 7.20 -9.40 -4.10
CA VAL A 33 7.34 -8.99 -2.70
C VAL A 33 6.76 -7.60 -2.52
N TYR A 34 5.97 -7.43 -1.46
CA TYR A 34 5.21 -6.23 -1.18
C TYR A 34 5.41 -5.77 0.26
N ASP A 35 5.39 -4.45 0.41
CA ASP A 35 5.29 -3.76 1.69
C ASP A 35 3.97 -2.97 1.70
N ALA A 36 3.07 -3.30 2.62
CA ALA A 36 1.79 -2.63 2.81
C ALA A 36 1.79 -1.83 4.11
N TYR A 37 1.12 -0.69 4.09
CA TYR A 37 1.01 0.21 5.22
C TYR A 37 -0.47 0.50 5.50
N LEU A 38 -0.93 0.10 6.69
CA LEU A 38 -2.31 0.29 7.13
C LEU A 38 -2.35 1.30 8.28
N SER A 39 -3.30 2.22 8.28
CA SER A 39 -3.45 3.16 9.38
C SER A 39 -3.72 2.45 10.70
N LYS A 40 -3.00 2.80 11.77
CA LYS A 40 -3.32 2.33 13.12
C LYS A 40 -4.64 2.90 13.65
N ALA A 41 -5.02 4.09 13.19
CA ALA A 41 -6.22 4.77 13.67
C ALA A 41 -7.49 4.27 12.99
N SER A 42 -7.47 4.08 11.67
CA SER A 42 -8.65 3.69 10.89
C SER A 42 -8.62 2.27 10.34
N GLY A 43 -7.47 1.60 10.34
CA GLY A 43 -7.27 0.32 9.65
C GLY A 43 -7.26 0.43 8.12
N GLU A 44 -7.36 1.65 7.58
CA GLU A 44 -7.41 1.87 6.14
C GLU A 44 -6.06 1.63 5.47
N PHE A 45 -6.11 1.23 4.20
CA PHE A 45 -4.93 1.03 3.38
C PHE A 45 -4.35 2.38 2.93
N ILE A 46 -3.09 2.67 3.29
CA ILE A 46 -2.44 3.96 3.04
C ILE A 46 -1.40 3.86 1.92
N ARG A 47 -0.61 2.79 1.88
CA ARG A 47 0.46 2.65 0.88
C ARG A 47 0.77 1.19 0.54
N LEU A 48 1.06 0.93 -0.73
CA LEU A 48 1.63 -0.32 -1.24
C LEU A 48 2.93 -0.04 -1.98
N ASP A 49 3.99 -0.72 -1.60
CA ASP A 49 5.25 -0.72 -2.34
C ASP A 49 5.58 -2.12 -2.84
N THR A 50 6.18 -2.20 -4.03
CA THR A 50 6.77 -3.44 -4.54
C THR A 50 8.02 -3.15 -5.36
N LYS A 51 8.92 -4.13 -5.40
CA LYS A 51 10.15 -4.07 -6.15
C LYS A 51 10.35 -5.38 -6.91
N ASP A 52 10.54 -5.26 -8.22
CA ASP A 52 10.91 -6.37 -9.10
C ASP A 52 12.23 -6.05 -9.81
N GLY A 53 13.33 -6.64 -9.33
CA GLY A 53 14.67 -6.33 -9.79
C GLY A 53 15.04 -4.86 -9.57
N LEU A 54 15.21 -4.10 -10.66
CA LEU A 54 15.47 -2.65 -10.61
C LEU A 54 14.19 -1.80 -10.64
N ASN A 55 13.06 -2.39 -11.00
CA ASN A 55 11.79 -1.68 -11.09
C ASN A 55 11.17 -1.54 -9.71
N LYS A 56 10.70 -0.34 -9.39
CA LYS A 56 9.98 -0.05 -8.16
C LYS A 56 8.63 0.54 -8.50
N PHE A 57 7.59 0.06 -7.84
CA PHE A 57 6.25 0.62 -7.90
C PHE A 57 5.81 0.99 -6.49
N SER A 58 5.17 2.15 -6.36
CA SER A 58 4.61 2.65 -5.11
C SER A 58 3.26 3.28 -5.39
N LEU A 59 2.25 2.89 -4.63
CA LEU A 59 0.89 3.43 -4.65
C LEU A 59 0.57 3.97 -3.27
N LYS A 60 0.27 5.27 -3.16
CA LYS A 60 -0.19 5.89 -1.92
C LYS A 60 -1.64 6.36 -2.08
N LEU A 61 -2.49 6.00 -1.13
CA LEU A 61 -3.87 6.47 -1.04
C LEU A 61 -3.94 7.59 0.00
N SER A 62 -4.68 8.64 -0.31
CA SER A 62 -4.93 9.78 0.58
C SER A 62 -6.30 10.37 0.28
N GLN A 63 -6.83 11.21 1.18
CA GLN A 63 -8.17 11.78 1.04
C GLN A 63 -9.25 10.71 0.82
N LEU A 64 -9.16 9.60 1.56
CA LEU A 64 -10.11 8.50 1.46
C LEU A 64 -11.52 8.99 1.74
N ASN A 65 -12.47 8.55 0.91
CA ASN A 65 -13.89 8.93 0.97
C ASN A 65 -14.18 10.43 0.73
N ALA A 66 -13.18 11.24 0.36
CA ALA A 66 -13.42 12.62 -0.02
C ALA A 66 -14.19 12.68 -1.36
N PRO A 67 -15.20 13.56 -1.49
CA PRO A 67 -15.90 13.74 -2.74
C PRO A 67 -14.93 14.27 -3.80
N VAL A 68 -14.92 13.64 -4.98
CA VAL A 68 -14.14 14.08 -6.14
C VAL A 68 -15.08 14.69 -7.17
N THR A 69 -14.76 15.89 -7.65
CA THR A 69 -15.47 16.49 -8.78
C THR A 69 -14.70 16.14 -10.06
N ILE A 70 -15.37 15.47 -11.01
CA ILE A 70 -14.80 15.15 -12.31
C ILE A 70 -15.36 16.15 -13.32
N GLU A 71 -14.54 17.11 -13.73
CA GLU A 71 -14.90 18.09 -14.76
C GLU A 71 -14.76 17.44 -16.15
N GLN A 72 -15.71 17.69 -17.06
CA GLN A 72 -15.54 17.32 -18.46
C GLN A 72 -14.52 18.25 -19.11
N PRO A 73 -13.46 17.72 -19.76
CA PRO A 73 -12.60 18.55 -20.58
C PRO A 73 -13.43 19.10 -21.75
N ASN A 74 -13.46 20.43 -21.88
CA ASN A 74 -14.06 21.13 -23.01
C ASN A 74 -13.40 20.76 -24.33
#